data_AF-A0A914ZU82-F1
#
_entry.id   AF-A0A914ZU82-F1
#
_cell.length_a   1.000
_cell.length_b   1.000
_cell.length_c   1.000
_cell.angle_alpha   90.00
_cell.angle_beta   90.00
_cell.angle_gamma   90.00
#
_symmetry.space_group_name_H-M   'P 1'
#
loop_
_entity.id
_entity.type
_entity.pdbx_description
1 polymer ?
#
loop_
_entity_poly.entity_id
_entity_poly.type
_entity_poly.pdbx_seq_one_letter_code
_entity_poly.pdbx_strand_id
1 'polypeptide(L)'
;MCFHSLSSLIGFPSFVFHYLKIAPILVSMWLLTAVIFSLALSTQCFTGTRNLIAINEETWTDLLKGEWMVEFHAPWCPACKDLQKAWHAFADWSKDLNIKVAEVDVTANPGLSGRFLVTALPTIYHVKDGVFRTYSGPRDKNDFISYVEDKKWSLTDPVPSYKHPNSPQMTVVAWFFKLSMFVRDKHNYLVEEAGVPSWASYSMFAGITLALGCVLGFFIVCIIDRVFPTGPQPAKVDRKGGKKDQNKKNKKDEQKKRDDDKAQHSQEEKGSQEEDSSDEGVRSRKGGPSGDKKDAQKTSPKVEGKKKK
;
A
#
# COMPACT_ATOMS: atom_id res chain seq x y z
N MET A 1 -0.46 -97.19 35.00
CA MET A 1 0.56 -97.68 35.96
C MET A 1 1.49 -96.53 36.29
N CYS A 2 2.09 -96.53 37.49
CA CYS A 2 3.20 -95.66 37.96
C CYS A 2 2.95 -94.14 37.89
N PHE A 3 2.75 -93.47 39.03
CA PHE A 3 3.78 -92.93 39.94
C PHE A 3 4.65 -91.84 39.27
N HIS A 4 4.54 -90.53 39.59
CA HIS A 4 4.50 -89.78 40.87
C HIS A 4 5.89 -89.31 41.34
N SER A 5 5.96 -88.05 41.79
CA SER A 5 7.16 -87.31 42.26
C SER A 5 8.21 -86.92 41.21
N LEU A 6 8.30 -85.61 40.94
CA LEU A 6 9.38 -84.81 41.51
C LEU A 6 9.00 -83.33 41.56
N SER A 7 8.78 -82.78 42.76
CA SER A 7 8.51 -81.36 42.98
C SER A 7 9.74 -80.66 43.56
N SER A 8 10.44 -79.84 42.76
CA SER A 8 11.36 -78.80 43.26
C SER A 8 11.92 -77.91 42.14
N LEU A 9 12.37 -76.71 42.53
CA LEU A 9 13.19 -75.77 41.75
C LEU A 9 12.59 -75.24 40.42
N ILE A 10 11.84 -74.14 40.52
CA ILE A 10 12.20 -72.83 39.95
C ILE A 10 11.40 -71.77 40.72
N GLY A 11 12.09 -70.80 41.33
CA GLY A 11 11.44 -69.67 42.00
C GLY A 11 11.07 -68.58 41.00
N PHE A 12 9.80 -68.49 40.60
CA PHE A 12 9.31 -67.37 39.80
C PHE A 12 9.18 -66.10 40.67
N PRO A 13 9.80 -64.96 40.32
CA PRO A 13 9.70 -63.75 41.11
C PRO A 13 8.31 -63.09 40.98
N SER A 14 7.78 -62.59 42.09
CA SER A 14 6.40 -62.05 42.20
C SER A 14 6.08 -60.83 41.32
N PHE A 15 7.07 -60.28 40.60
CA PHE A 15 6.90 -59.16 39.66
C PHE A 15 5.98 -59.47 38.47
N VAL A 16 5.93 -60.73 38.02
CA VAL A 16 5.14 -61.11 36.82
C VAL A 16 3.64 -60.84 37.00
N PHE A 17 3.11 -61.06 38.22
CA PHE A 17 1.69 -60.87 38.52
C PHE A 17 1.22 -59.41 38.56
N HIS A 18 2.12 -58.45 38.77
CA HIS A 18 1.79 -57.03 38.65
C HIS A 18 1.72 -56.58 37.19
N TYR A 19 2.64 -57.06 36.34
CA TYR A 19 2.68 -56.69 34.92
C TYR A 19 1.40 -57.12 34.17
N LEU A 20 0.89 -58.33 34.46
CA LEU A 20 -0.35 -58.86 33.85
C LEU A 20 -1.61 -58.03 34.15
N LYS A 21 -1.65 -57.28 35.26
CA LYS A 21 -2.81 -56.42 35.61
C LYS A 21 -2.71 -55.01 35.04
N ILE A 22 -1.49 -54.51 34.78
CA ILE A 22 -1.26 -53.14 34.29
C ILE A 22 -1.35 -53.09 32.75
N ALA A 23 -0.88 -54.13 32.06
CA ALA A 23 -0.92 -54.22 30.60
C ALA A 23 -2.31 -53.94 29.96
N PRO A 24 -3.43 -54.54 30.40
CA PRO A 24 -4.74 -54.28 29.78
C PRO A 24 -5.25 -52.85 29.98
N ILE A 25 -4.84 -52.18 31.06
CA ILE A 25 -5.23 -50.79 31.35
C ILE A 25 -4.46 -49.82 30.45
N LEU A 26 -3.17 -50.05 30.24
CA LEU A 26 -2.36 -49.25 29.31
C LEU A 26 -2.82 -49.43 27.86
N VAL A 27 -3.19 -50.66 27.46
CA VAL A 27 -3.73 -50.94 26.12
C VAL A 27 -5.11 -50.30 25.91
N SER A 28 -6.01 -50.32 26.91
CA SER A 28 -7.31 -49.65 26.77
C SER A 28 -7.19 -48.13 26.73
N MET A 29 -6.25 -47.53 27.50
CA MET A 29 -5.91 -46.11 27.36
C MET A 29 -5.37 -45.79 25.96
N TRP A 30 -4.47 -46.61 25.40
CA TRP A 30 -3.95 -46.43 24.04
C TRP A 30 -5.03 -46.54 22.97
N LEU A 31 -5.96 -47.49 23.12
CA LEU A 31 -7.10 -47.62 22.21
C LEU A 31 -8.06 -46.43 22.32
N LEU A 32 -8.34 -45.94 23.53
CA LEU A 32 -9.18 -44.75 23.72
C LEU A 32 -8.53 -43.49 23.12
N THR A 33 -7.22 -43.26 23.34
CA THR A 33 -6.54 -42.12 22.71
C THR A 33 -6.45 -42.25 21.19
N ALA A 34 -6.24 -43.46 20.65
CA ALA A 34 -6.26 -43.70 19.21
C ALA A 34 -7.66 -43.47 18.59
N VAL A 35 -8.74 -43.88 19.27
CA VAL A 35 -10.13 -43.62 18.83
C VAL A 35 -10.46 -42.13 18.89
N ILE A 36 -10.05 -41.42 19.95
CA ILE A 36 -10.25 -39.96 20.06
C ILE A 36 -9.45 -39.21 18.97
N PHE A 37 -8.20 -39.61 18.70
CA PHE A 37 -7.39 -39.07 17.61
C PHE A 37 -8.00 -39.34 16.23
N SER A 38 -8.59 -40.53 16.03
CA SER A 38 -9.32 -40.88 14.81
C SER A 38 -10.58 -40.04 14.61
N LEU A 39 -11.36 -39.80 15.67
CA LEU A 39 -12.54 -38.93 15.64
C LEU A 39 -12.18 -37.47 15.36
N ALA A 40 -11.11 -36.96 15.97
CA ALA A 40 -10.59 -35.62 15.70
C ALA A 40 -10.24 -35.43 14.22
N LEU A 41 -9.57 -36.42 13.60
CA LEU A 41 -9.19 -36.39 12.18
C LEU A 41 -10.41 -36.36 11.24
N SER A 42 -11.53 -36.99 11.61
CA SER A 42 -12.77 -36.97 10.82
C SER A 42 -13.55 -35.64 10.84
N THR A 43 -13.15 -34.67 11.68
CA THR A 43 -13.91 -33.42 11.90
C THR A 43 -13.35 -32.21 11.14
N GLN A 44 -12.46 -32.42 10.16
CA GLN A 44 -11.94 -31.36 9.27
C GLN A 44 -12.56 -31.39 7.86
N CYS A 45 -13.89 -31.41 7.80
CA CYS A 45 -14.62 -31.11 6.56
C CYS A 45 -14.59 -29.60 6.27
N PHE A 46 -13.42 -29.07 5.92
CA PHE A 46 -13.26 -27.67 5.53
C PHE A 46 -13.94 -27.46 4.18
N THR A 47 -15.12 -26.83 4.18
CA THR A 47 -15.90 -26.53 2.97
C THR A 47 -15.28 -25.38 2.19
N GLY A 48 -14.08 -25.60 1.65
CA GLY A 48 -13.41 -24.66 0.75
C GLY A 48 -14.20 -24.53 -0.55
N THR A 49 -14.49 -23.29 -0.94
CA THR A 49 -15.18 -22.94 -2.19
C THR A 49 -14.37 -23.44 -3.39
N ARG A 50 -14.72 -24.60 -3.95
CA ARG A 50 -13.94 -25.31 -5.00
C ARG A 50 -13.76 -24.54 -6.32
N ASN A 51 -14.31 -23.34 -6.41
CA ASN A 51 -14.41 -22.50 -7.59
C ASN A 51 -13.74 -21.13 -7.42
N LEU A 52 -13.23 -20.81 -6.22
CA LEU A 52 -12.55 -19.55 -5.89
C LEU A 52 -11.02 -19.75 -5.94
N ILE A 53 -10.31 -18.84 -6.60
CA ILE A 53 -8.87 -18.95 -6.86
C ILE A 53 -8.11 -17.85 -6.10
N ALA A 54 -7.32 -18.22 -5.09
CA ALA A 54 -6.39 -17.29 -4.45
C ALA A 54 -5.24 -16.94 -5.41
N ILE A 55 -4.96 -15.64 -5.58
CA ILE A 55 -3.93 -15.13 -6.50
C ILE A 55 -2.79 -14.47 -5.70
N ASN A 56 -1.56 -14.90 -5.99
CA ASN A 56 -0.34 -14.48 -5.33
C ASN A 56 0.58 -13.66 -6.26
N GLU A 57 1.63 -13.08 -5.70
CA GLU A 57 2.68 -12.34 -6.43
C GLU A 57 3.39 -13.11 -7.55
N GLU A 58 3.24 -14.44 -7.59
CA GLU A 58 3.73 -15.31 -8.67
C GLU A 58 2.66 -15.68 -9.71
N THR A 59 1.39 -15.88 -9.30
CA THR A 59 0.30 -16.37 -10.18
C THR A 59 -0.52 -15.27 -10.85
N TRP A 60 -0.41 -14.01 -10.43
CA TRP A 60 -1.17 -12.87 -11.00
C TRP A 60 -1.07 -12.72 -12.53
N THR A 61 -0.02 -13.26 -13.17
CA THR A 61 0.12 -13.22 -14.64
C THR A 61 -0.96 -13.99 -15.38
N ASP A 62 -1.66 -14.94 -14.72
CA ASP A 62 -2.76 -15.68 -15.35
C ASP A 62 -4.04 -14.85 -15.49
N LEU A 63 -4.19 -13.76 -14.72
CA LEU A 63 -5.25 -12.76 -14.90
C LEU A 63 -5.21 -12.10 -16.28
N LEU A 64 -4.07 -12.15 -16.97
CA LEU A 64 -3.88 -11.59 -18.31
C LEU A 64 -4.54 -12.44 -19.43
N LYS A 65 -5.05 -13.65 -19.12
CA LYS A 65 -5.51 -14.63 -20.11
C LYS A 65 -6.96 -15.03 -19.86
N GLY A 66 -7.86 -14.76 -20.82
CA GLY A 66 -9.29 -15.03 -20.69
C GLY A 66 -9.99 -14.03 -19.77
N GLU A 67 -11.15 -14.43 -19.23
CA GLU A 67 -12.02 -13.57 -18.43
C GLU A 67 -12.01 -13.94 -16.94
N TRP A 68 -11.80 -12.94 -16.09
CA TRP A 68 -11.68 -13.06 -14.64
C TRP A 68 -12.47 -11.96 -13.91
N MET A 69 -12.93 -12.28 -12.71
CA MET A 69 -13.30 -11.31 -11.68
C MET A 69 -12.41 -11.51 -10.46
N VAL A 70 -11.87 -10.42 -9.90
CA VAL A 70 -10.85 -10.44 -8.84
C VAL A 70 -11.24 -9.48 -7.70
N GLU A 71 -11.43 -9.99 -6.48
CA GLU A 71 -11.56 -9.17 -5.27
C GLU A 71 -10.18 -8.91 -4.66
N PHE A 72 -9.86 -7.66 -4.34
CA PHE A 72 -8.78 -7.29 -3.44
C PHE A 72 -9.36 -6.98 -2.07
N HIS A 73 -8.99 -7.78 -1.07
CA HIS A 73 -9.57 -7.80 0.28
C HIS A 73 -8.47 -7.79 1.36
N ALA A 74 -8.87 -7.61 2.63
CA ALA A 74 -8.00 -7.79 3.78
C ALA A 74 -8.76 -8.38 4.98
N PRO A 75 -8.17 -9.32 5.75
CA PRO A 75 -8.86 -10.07 6.81
C PRO A 75 -9.25 -9.23 8.04
N TRP A 76 -8.71 -8.01 8.19
CA TRP A 76 -9.10 -7.06 9.24
C TRP A 76 -10.22 -6.09 8.80
N CYS A 77 -10.51 -5.96 7.51
CA CYS A 77 -11.47 -4.97 7.00
C CYS A 77 -12.93 -5.46 7.17
N PRO A 78 -13.81 -4.72 7.87
CA PRO A 78 -15.20 -5.16 8.08
C PRO A 78 -15.98 -5.25 6.76
N ALA A 79 -15.87 -4.24 5.89
CA ALA A 79 -16.57 -4.21 4.61
C ALA A 79 -16.15 -5.32 3.63
N CYS A 80 -14.96 -5.92 3.81
CA CYS A 80 -14.57 -7.13 3.07
C CYS A 80 -15.30 -8.37 3.61
N LYS A 81 -15.44 -8.52 4.93
CA LYS A 81 -16.11 -9.67 5.57
C LYS A 81 -17.59 -9.78 5.20
N ASP A 82 -18.24 -8.64 4.94
CA ASP A 82 -19.62 -8.61 4.45
C ASP A 82 -19.70 -9.04 2.98
N LEU A 83 -18.84 -8.50 2.11
CA LEU A 83 -18.76 -8.85 0.69
C LEU A 83 -18.40 -10.34 0.47
N GLN A 84 -17.45 -10.89 1.22
CA GLN A 84 -16.93 -12.26 0.98
C GLN A 84 -18.02 -13.34 0.96
N LYS A 85 -19.13 -13.17 1.70
CA LYS A 85 -20.30 -14.06 1.63
C LYS A 85 -20.95 -14.05 0.25
N ALA A 86 -21.13 -12.87 -0.34
CA ALA A 86 -21.65 -12.70 -1.69
C ALA A 86 -20.61 -13.13 -2.74
N TRP A 87 -19.32 -12.88 -2.50
CA TRP A 87 -18.22 -13.26 -3.39
C TRP A 87 -18.09 -14.78 -3.53
N HIS A 88 -18.12 -15.53 -2.42
CA HIS A 88 -18.11 -16.99 -2.45
C HIS A 88 -19.35 -17.55 -3.18
N ALA A 89 -20.53 -17.01 -2.89
CA ALA A 89 -21.78 -17.43 -3.52
C ALA A 89 -21.88 -17.05 -5.01
N PHE A 90 -21.05 -16.10 -5.48
CA PHE A 90 -20.82 -15.78 -6.89
C PHE A 90 -19.74 -16.67 -7.52
N ALA A 91 -18.66 -17.01 -6.79
CA ALA A 91 -17.61 -17.90 -7.26
C ALA A 91 -18.17 -19.29 -7.65
N ASP A 92 -19.21 -19.77 -7.00
CA ASP A 92 -19.90 -21.01 -7.41
C ASP A 92 -20.55 -20.95 -8.80
N TRP A 93 -20.87 -19.74 -9.31
CA TRP A 93 -21.48 -19.50 -10.63
C TRP A 93 -20.45 -19.26 -11.74
N SER A 94 -19.15 -19.29 -11.40
CA SER A 94 -18.01 -19.19 -12.33
C SER A 94 -18.14 -20.08 -13.56
N LYS A 95 -18.56 -21.34 -13.36
CA LYS A 95 -18.68 -22.36 -14.41
C LYS A 95 -19.81 -22.06 -15.38
N ASP A 96 -20.97 -21.67 -14.87
CA ASP A 96 -22.15 -21.38 -15.67
C ASP A 96 -21.98 -20.09 -16.49
N LEU A 97 -21.27 -19.10 -15.93
CA LEU A 97 -20.89 -17.85 -16.58
C LEU A 97 -19.61 -17.94 -17.45
N ASN A 98 -18.91 -19.08 -17.42
CA ASN A 98 -17.60 -19.28 -18.07
C ASN A 98 -16.56 -18.17 -17.72
N ILE A 99 -16.57 -17.71 -16.46
CA ILE A 99 -15.65 -16.70 -15.90
C ILE A 99 -14.88 -17.29 -14.71
N LYS A 100 -13.61 -16.94 -14.55
CA LYS A 100 -12.85 -17.35 -13.36
C LYS A 100 -13.03 -16.33 -12.23
N VAL A 101 -13.29 -16.78 -11.00
CA VAL A 101 -13.45 -15.89 -9.84
C VAL A 101 -12.27 -16.09 -8.89
N ALA A 102 -11.66 -14.98 -8.48
CA ALA A 102 -10.42 -14.94 -7.73
C ALA A 102 -10.44 -13.94 -6.57
N GLU A 103 -9.55 -14.14 -5.62
CA GLU A 103 -9.32 -13.23 -4.48
C GLU A 103 -7.82 -12.97 -4.25
N VAL A 104 -7.50 -11.79 -3.73
CA VAL A 104 -6.15 -11.33 -3.40
C VAL A 104 -6.16 -10.68 -2.02
N ASP A 105 -5.59 -11.36 -1.03
CA ASP A 105 -5.29 -10.76 0.27
C ASP A 105 -4.10 -9.80 0.13
N VAL A 106 -4.38 -8.50 0.23
CA VAL A 106 -3.35 -7.45 0.13
C VAL A 106 -2.41 -7.39 1.34
N THR A 107 -2.72 -8.09 2.43
CA THR A 107 -1.85 -8.21 3.61
C THR A 107 -0.81 -9.31 3.44
N ALA A 108 -1.19 -10.43 2.81
CA ALA A 108 -0.25 -11.50 2.45
C ALA A 108 0.57 -11.17 1.19
N ASN A 109 -0.02 -10.45 0.22
CA ASN A 109 0.60 -10.09 -1.06
C ASN A 109 0.78 -8.56 -1.22
N PRO A 110 1.63 -7.90 -0.41
CA PRO A 110 1.76 -6.44 -0.42
C PRO A 110 2.28 -5.89 -1.76
N GLY A 111 3.05 -6.65 -2.54
CA GLY A 111 3.48 -6.26 -3.88
C GLY A 111 2.33 -6.17 -4.88
N LEU A 112 1.30 -7.03 -4.77
CA LEU A 112 0.10 -6.91 -5.60
C LEU A 112 -0.68 -5.63 -5.28
N SER A 113 -0.75 -5.22 -4.00
CA SER A 113 -1.42 -3.98 -3.60
C SER A 113 -0.82 -2.74 -4.29
N GLY A 114 0.51 -2.69 -4.41
CA GLY A 114 1.22 -1.65 -5.17
C GLY A 114 1.11 -1.82 -6.69
N ARG A 115 1.20 -3.06 -7.20
CA ARG A 115 1.17 -3.37 -8.64
C ARG A 115 -0.15 -3.02 -9.32
N PHE A 116 -1.26 -3.20 -8.61
CA PHE A 116 -2.61 -2.80 -9.04
C PHE A 116 -3.00 -1.40 -8.52
N LEU A 117 -2.14 -0.80 -7.68
CA LEU A 117 -2.34 0.47 -6.98
C LEU A 117 -3.75 0.54 -6.35
N VAL A 118 -3.97 -0.36 -5.41
CA VAL A 118 -5.22 -0.57 -4.66
C VAL A 118 -5.25 0.39 -3.47
N THR A 119 -5.97 1.50 -3.62
CA THR A 119 -6.02 2.59 -2.62
C THR A 119 -7.18 2.47 -1.62
N ALA A 120 -8.11 1.53 -1.84
CA ALA A 120 -9.28 1.30 -1.00
C ALA A 120 -9.68 -0.18 -1.03
N LEU A 121 -10.45 -0.62 -0.03
CA LEU A 121 -10.91 -2.02 0.10
C LEU A 121 -12.40 -2.09 0.46
N PRO A 122 -13.13 -3.13 0.02
CA PRO A 122 -12.72 -4.06 -1.04
C PRO A 122 -12.77 -3.38 -2.43
N THR A 123 -11.76 -3.64 -3.26
CA THR A 123 -11.73 -3.21 -4.67
C THR A 123 -11.91 -4.42 -5.56
N ILE A 124 -12.81 -4.35 -6.54
CA ILE A 124 -13.08 -5.44 -7.47
C ILE A 124 -12.66 -5.04 -8.87
N TYR A 125 -11.93 -5.92 -9.56
CA TYR A 125 -11.55 -5.77 -10.96
C TYR A 125 -12.20 -6.86 -11.82
N HIS A 126 -12.83 -6.45 -12.91
CA HIS A 126 -13.08 -7.32 -14.06
C HIS A 126 -11.85 -7.27 -14.96
N VAL A 127 -11.41 -8.43 -15.46
CA VAL A 127 -10.26 -8.55 -16.35
C VAL A 127 -10.65 -9.39 -17.54
N LYS A 128 -10.39 -8.90 -18.74
CA LYS A 128 -10.61 -9.67 -19.96
C LYS A 128 -9.45 -9.50 -20.91
N ASP A 129 -8.71 -10.59 -21.14
CA ASP A 129 -7.57 -10.66 -22.06
C ASP A 129 -6.54 -9.55 -21.82
N GLY A 130 -6.21 -9.34 -20.53
CA GLY A 130 -5.30 -8.30 -20.04
C GLY A 130 -5.92 -6.90 -19.90
N VAL A 131 -7.15 -6.67 -20.35
CA VAL A 131 -7.84 -5.39 -20.15
C VAL A 131 -8.58 -5.37 -18.81
N PHE A 132 -8.01 -4.65 -17.85
CA PHE A 132 -8.57 -4.44 -16.50
C PHE A 132 -9.63 -3.33 -16.51
N ARG A 133 -10.72 -3.52 -15.76
CA ARG A 133 -11.83 -2.56 -15.55
C ARG A 133 -12.23 -2.56 -14.08
N THR A 134 -12.38 -1.39 -13.48
CA THR A 134 -12.82 -1.27 -12.07
C THR A 134 -14.32 -1.52 -11.98
N TYR A 135 -14.76 -2.45 -11.13
CA TYR A 135 -16.18 -2.66 -10.86
C TYR A 135 -16.69 -1.66 -9.80
N SER A 136 -17.72 -0.90 -10.15
CA SER A 136 -18.29 0.18 -9.32
C SER A 136 -19.79 -0.01 -9.00
N GLY A 137 -20.33 -1.23 -9.22
CA GLY A 137 -21.74 -1.55 -8.97
C GLY A 137 -22.03 -2.00 -7.52
N PRO A 138 -23.27 -2.46 -7.24
CA PRO A 138 -23.64 -3.06 -5.96
C PRO A 138 -22.76 -4.28 -5.62
N ARG A 139 -22.52 -4.54 -4.34
CA ARG A 139 -21.64 -5.62 -3.86
C ARG A 139 -22.38 -6.94 -3.65
N ASP A 140 -23.38 -7.18 -4.47
CA ASP A 140 -24.35 -8.26 -4.34
C ASP A 140 -24.17 -9.32 -5.42
N LYS A 141 -24.40 -10.60 -5.05
CA LYS A 141 -24.23 -11.75 -5.94
C LYS A 141 -24.92 -11.57 -7.30
N ASN A 142 -26.17 -11.10 -7.28
CA ASN A 142 -27.00 -10.99 -8.49
C ASN A 142 -26.49 -9.90 -9.43
N ASP A 143 -25.91 -8.83 -8.87
CA ASP A 143 -25.29 -7.75 -9.64
C ASP A 143 -23.96 -8.18 -10.27
N PHE A 144 -23.17 -9.04 -9.59
CA PHE A 144 -21.99 -9.66 -10.21
C PHE A 144 -22.37 -10.60 -11.37
N ILE A 145 -23.38 -11.46 -11.19
CA ILE A 145 -23.90 -12.34 -12.26
C ILE A 145 -24.34 -11.52 -13.46
N SER A 146 -25.25 -10.54 -13.25
CA SER A 146 -25.79 -9.74 -14.36
C SER A 146 -24.73 -8.84 -15.01
N TYR A 147 -23.66 -8.44 -14.31
CA TYR A 147 -22.56 -7.68 -14.90
C TYR A 147 -21.74 -8.46 -15.91
N VAL A 148 -21.56 -9.77 -15.67
CA VAL A 148 -20.90 -10.69 -16.60
C VAL A 148 -21.85 -11.10 -17.73
N GLU A 149 -23.08 -11.50 -17.38
CA GLU A 149 -24.10 -12.01 -18.31
C GLU A 149 -24.56 -10.96 -19.33
N ASP A 150 -25.00 -9.77 -18.87
CA ASP A 150 -25.39 -8.65 -19.74
C ASP A 150 -24.17 -7.94 -20.38
N LYS A 151 -22.94 -8.39 -20.05
CA LYS A 151 -21.68 -7.80 -20.50
C LYS A 151 -21.55 -6.30 -20.19
N LYS A 152 -22.12 -5.84 -19.07
CA LYS A 152 -22.07 -4.43 -18.61
C LYS A 152 -20.63 -3.89 -18.50
N TRP A 153 -19.63 -4.75 -18.38
CA TRP A 153 -18.21 -4.40 -18.52
C TRP A 153 -17.84 -3.72 -19.85
N SER A 154 -18.61 -3.91 -20.93
CA SER A 154 -18.36 -3.23 -22.21
C SER A 154 -18.60 -1.72 -22.14
N LEU A 155 -19.39 -1.25 -21.18
CA LEU A 155 -19.66 0.16 -20.89
C LEU A 155 -18.75 0.73 -19.79
N THR A 156 -17.88 -0.10 -19.20
CA THR A 156 -16.95 0.31 -18.14
C THR A 156 -15.60 0.67 -18.76
N ASP A 157 -15.14 1.90 -18.54
CA ASP A 157 -13.84 2.36 -19.04
C ASP A 157 -12.69 1.46 -18.53
N PRO A 158 -11.73 1.11 -19.41
CA PRO A 158 -10.56 0.34 -19.02
C PRO A 158 -9.62 1.17 -18.15
N VAL A 159 -8.90 0.49 -17.25
CA VAL A 159 -7.83 1.08 -16.44
C VAL A 159 -6.78 1.70 -17.38
N PRO A 160 -6.42 2.99 -17.23
CA PRO A 160 -5.48 3.67 -18.12
C PRO A 160 -4.12 2.96 -18.20
N SER A 161 -3.51 2.97 -19.38
CA SER A 161 -2.28 2.21 -19.68
C SER A 161 -1.10 2.50 -18.75
N TYR A 162 -1.04 3.68 -18.11
CA TYR A 162 -0.01 4.01 -17.11
C TYR A 162 -0.21 3.27 -15.77
N LYS A 163 -1.46 2.95 -15.41
CA LYS A 163 -1.82 2.16 -14.20
C LYS A 163 -1.86 0.65 -14.51
N HIS A 164 -1.46 0.22 -15.71
CA HIS A 164 -1.50 -1.19 -16.10
C HIS A 164 -0.42 -2.01 -15.35
N PRO A 165 -0.73 -3.20 -14.78
CA PRO A 165 0.20 -3.95 -13.93
C PRO A 165 1.44 -4.49 -14.67
N ASN A 166 1.41 -4.62 -15.99
CA ASN A 166 2.59 -5.03 -16.78
C ASN A 166 3.58 -3.88 -17.03
N SER A 167 3.23 -2.64 -16.66
CA SER A 167 4.11 -1.49 -16.89
C SER A 167 5.34 -1.50 -15.96
N PRO A 168 6.50 -0.96 -16.40
CA PRO A 168 7.68 -0.88 -15.55
C PRO A 168 7.45 0.03 -14.34
N GLN A 169 6.67 1.10 -14.49
CA GLN A 169 6.28 1.99 -13.39
C GLN A 169 5.48 1.27 -12.29
N MET A 170 4.46 0.46 -12.63
CA MET A 170 3.73 -0.32 -11.63
C MET A 170 4.60 -1.43 -10.99
N THR A 171 5.64 -1.90 -11.69
CA THR A 171 6.64 -2.79 -11.11
C THR A 171 7.49 -2.06 -10.06
N VAL A 172 7.94 -0.81 -10.32
CA VAL A 172 8.64 0.02 -9.33
C VAL A 172 7.76 0.36 -8.13
N VAL A 173 6.47 0.67 -8.35
CA VAL A 173 5.50 0.89 -7.26
C VAL A 173 5.31 -0.37 -6.42
N ALA A 174 5.22 -1.56 -7.04
CA ALA A 174 5.16 -2.82 -6.30
C ALA A 174 6.39 -3.02 -5.38
N TRP A 175 7.60 -2.79 -5.89
CA TRP A 175 8.83 -2.85 -5.08
C TRP A 175 8.83 -1.83 -3.94
N PHE A 176 8.36 -0.60 -4.17
CA PHE A 176 8.22 0.42 -3.12
C PHE A 176 7.23 0.00 -2.03
N PHE A 177 6.07 -0.55 -2.39
CA PHE A 177 5.09 -1.07 -1.42
C PHE A 177 5.64 -2.24 -0.60
N LYS A 178 6.34 -3.20 -1.23
CA LYS A 178 7.01 -4.30 -0.51
C LYS A 178 8.09 -3.80 0.45
N LEU A 179 8.91 -2.83 0.03
CA LEU A 179 9.94 -2.22 0.88
C LEU A 179 9.32 -1.49 2.09
N SER A 180 8.23 -0.74 1.87
CA SER A 180 7.50 -0.03 2.92
C SER A 180 6.93 -0.99 3.97
N MET A 181 6.29 -2.07 3.54
CA MET A 181 5.77 -3.09 4.46
C MET A 181 6.90 -3.82 5.19
N PHE A 182 7.96 -4.23 4.50
CA PHE A 182 9.14 -4.84 5.14
C PHE A 182 9.78 -3.94 6.21
N VAL A 183 9.89 -2.63 5.95
CA VAL A 183 10.39 -1.63 6.91
C VAL A 183 9.48 -1.57 8.15
N ARG A 184 8.15 -1.52 7.96
CA ARG A 184 7.19 -1.50 9.08
C ARG A 184 7.25 -2.81 9.88
N ASP A 185 7.24 -3.95 9.21
CA ASP A 185 7.20 -5.25 9.88
C ASP A 185 8.51 -5.52 10.65
N LYS A 186 9.65 -5.00 10.16
CA LYS A 186 10.92 -4.99 10.90
C LYS A 186 11.00 -3.91 11.99
N HIS A 187 10.30 -2.79 11.86
CA HIS A 187 10.14 -1.82 12.95
C HIS A 187 9.39 -2.48 14.12
N ASN A 188 8.22 -3.07 13.86
CA ASN A 188 7.41 -3.75 14.87
C ASN A 188 8.22 -4.87 15.55
N TYR A 189 8.89 -5.72 14.76
CA TYR A 189 9.76 -6.78 15.26
C TYR A 189 10.83 -6.27 16.26
N LEU A 190 11.51 -5.16 15.96
CA LEU A 190 12.53 -4.58 16.83
C LEU A 190 11.96 -3.95 18.10
N VAL A 191 10.74 -3.43 18.05
CA VAL A 191 10.06 -2.84 19.22
C VAL A 191 9.46 -3.92 20.13
N GLU A 192 8.88 -4.97 19.55
CA GLU A 192 8.13 -6.01 20.27
C GLU A 192 9.00 -7.17 20.78
N GLU A 193 9.89 -7.75 19.96
CA GLU A 193 10.75 -8.87 20.39
C GLU A 193 12.07 -8.40 21.01
N ALA A 194 12.71 -7.38 20.44
CA ALA A 194 14.01 -6.89 20.94
C ALA A 194 13.88 -5.81 22.02
N GLY A 195 12.65 -5.40 22.38
CA GLY A 195 12.37 -4.41 23.43
C GLY A 195 12.97 -3.02 23.18
N VAL A 196 13.34 -2.70 21.92
CA VAL A 196 14.04 -1.47 21.58
C VAL A 196 13.07 -0.29 21.64
N PRO A 197 13.36 0.78 22.42
CA PRO A 197 12.52 1.97 22.46
C PRO A 197 12.27 2.55 21.07
N SER A 198 11.03 2.91 20.74
CA SER A 198 10.64 3.30 19.38
C SER A 198 11.46 4.45 18.80
N TRP A 199 11.97 5.37 19.65
CA TRP A 199 12.86 6.45 19.20
C TRP A 199 14.16 5.91 18.55
N ALA A 200 14.73 4.83 19.09
CA ALA A 200 15.97 4.24 18.59
C ALA A 200 15.75 3.46 17.28
N SER A 201 14.61 2.77 17.13
CA SER A 201 14.27 2.13 15.85
C SER A 201 14.00 3.19 14.77
N TYR A 202 13.33 4.31 15.08
CA TYR A 202 13.24 5.45 14.16
C TYR A 202 14.60 6.06 13.81
N SER A 203 15.53 6.20 14.77
CA SER A 203 16.91 6.64 14.50
C SER A 203 17.65 5.71 13.53
N MET A 204 17.49 4.38 13.66
CA MET A 204 18.08 3.41 12.74
C MET A 204 17.54 3.55 11.32
N PHE A 205 16.21 3.65 11.14
CA PHE A 205 15.62 3.84 9.81
C PHE A 205 15.97 5.20 9.19
N ALA A 206 16.05 6.27 10.00
CA ALA A 206 16.52 7.57 9.54
C ALA A 206 17.99 7.52 9.08
N GLY A 207 18.87 6.86 9.83
CA GLY A 207 20.27 6.66 9.47
C GLY A 207 20.46 5.88 8.16
N ILE A 208 19.71 4.76 7.99
CA ILE A 208 19.72 3.98 6.75
C ILE A 208 19.21 4.82 5.57
N THR A 209 18.11 5.56 5.74
CA THR A 209 17.52 6.40 4.69
C THR A 209 18.47 7.52 4.27
N LEU A 210 19.13 8.17 5.23
CA LEU A 210 20.11 9.22 4.98
C LEU A 210 21.35 8.67 4.28
N ALA A 211 21.88 7.52 4.73
CA ALA A 211 23.02 6.86 4.09
C ALA A 211 22.72 6.48 2.63
N LEU A 212 21.56 5.86 2.37
CA LEU A 212 21.10 5.55 1.01
C LEU A 212 20.93 6.81 0.15
N GLY A 213 20.36 7.88 0.73
CA GLY A 213 20.22 9.19 0.06
C GLY A 213 21.56 9.81 -0.33
N CYS A 214 22.55 9.80 0.58
CA CYS A 214 23.90 10.29 0.30
C CYS A 214 24.61 9.45 -0.79
N VAL A 215 24.49 8.12 -0.74
CA VAL A 215 25.07 7.21 -1.74
C VAL A 215 24.43 7.44 -3.11
N LEU A 216 23.10 7.50 -3.20
CA LEU A 216 22.38 7.80 -4.45
C LEU A 216 22.73 9.19 -4.99
N GLY A 217 22.80 10.20 -4.13
CA GLY A 217 23.21 11.56 -4.51
C GLY A 217 24.64 11.60 -5.08
N PHE A 218 25.59 10.91 -4.45
CA PHE A 218 26.96 10.81 -4.94
C PHE A 218 27.03 10.12 -6.32
N PHE A 219 26.28 9.03 -6.52
CA PHE A 219 26.19 8.38 -7.84
C PHE A 219 25.55 9.29 -8.90
N ILE A 220 24.51 10.06 -8.55
CA ILE A 220 23.88 11.01 -9.48
C ILE A 220 24.86 12.11 -9.89
N VAL A 221 25.62 12.69 -8.96
CA VAL A 221 26.68 13.68 -9.28
C VAL A 221 27.74 13.05 -10.18
N CYS A 222 28.23 11.85 -9.84
CA CYS A 222 29.20 11.12 -10.68
C CYS A 222 28.68 10.79 -12.09
N ILE A 223 27.38 10.63 -12.29
CA ILE A 223 26.76 10.46 -13.61
C ILE A 223 26.69 11.81 -14.34
N ILE A 224 26.27 12.88 -13.67
CA ILE A 224 26.21 14.23 -14.24
C ILE A 224 27.59 14.70 -14.72
N ASP A 225 28.65 14.51 -13.93
CA ASP A 225 30.03 14.86 -14.29
C ASP A 225 30.55 14.07 -15.52
N ARG A 226 29.96 12.91 -15.82
CA ARG A 226 30.31 12.06 -16.98
C ARG A 226 29.44 12.34 -18.21
N VAL A 227 28.22 12.82 -18.02
CA VAL A 227 27.29 13.20 -19.11
C VAL A 227 27.52 14.65 -19.56
N PHE A 228 27.88 15.54 -18.64
CA PHE A 228 28.22 16.95 -18.89
C PHE A 228 29.67 17.26 -18.48
N PRO A 229 30.68 16.66 -19.16
CA PRO A 229 32.07 17.00 -18.91
C PRO A 229 32.31 18.47 -19.25
N THR A 230 32.41 19.32 -18.22
CA THR A 230 32.66 20.76 -18.37
C THR A 230 34.14 20.96 -18.68
N GLY A 231 34.51 20.63 -19.91
CA GLY A 231 35.88 20.79 -20.41
C GLY A 231 36.31 22.26 -20.39
N PRO A 232 37.58 22.57 -20.06
CA PRO A 232 38.08 23.93 -20.12
C PRO A 232 37.91 24.51 -21.54
N GLN A 233 37.17 25.61 -21.65
CA GLN A 233 37.08 26.36 -22.91
C GLN A 233 38.49 26.85 -23.28
N PRO A 234 39.07 26.45 -24.43
CA PRO A 234 40.41 26.88 -24.80
C PRO A 234 40.42 28.38 -25.05
N ALA A 235 41.21 29.11 -24.27
CA ALA A 235 41.33 30.56 -24.38
C ALA A 235 41.82 30.94 -25.79
N LYS A 236 40.93 31.55 -26.59
CA LYS A 236 41.24 31.96 -27.96
C LYS A 236 42.13 33.20 -27.94
N VAL A 237 43.44 32.98 -28.15
CA VAL A 237 44.41 34.03 -28.45
C VAL A 237 43.97 34.84 -29.68
N ASP A 238 44.16 36.16 -29.63
CA ASP A 238 43.70 37.13 -30.62
C ASP A 238 44.08 36.80 -32.08
N ARG A 239 43.13 37.03 -32.99
CA ARG A 239 43.41 37.49 -34.36
C ARG A 239 42.77 38.87 -34.55
N LYS A 240 43.40 39.89 -33.97
CA LYS A 240 42.85 41.25 -33.86
C LYS A 240 42.95 42.06 -35.15
N GLY A 241 42.06 41.78 -36.10
CA GLY A 241 41.78 42.62 -37.26
C GLY A 241 40.99 43.89 -36.90
N GLY A 242 41.51 44.70 -35.96
CA GLY A 242 40.81 45.89 -35.46
C GLY A 242 41.71 46.77 -34.58
N LYS A 243 42.14 47.91 -35.14
CA LYS A 243 43.03 48.96 -34.60
C LYS A 243 43.31 48.86 -33.08
N LYS A 244 44.51 48.44 -32.68
CA LYS A 244 45.66 49.31 -32.36
C LYS A 244 45.28 50.46 -31.42
N ASP A 245 45.53 50.32 -30.12
CA ASP A 245 46.83 50.56 -29.46
C ASP A 245 47.12 52.05 -29.25
N GLN A 246 46.85 52.53 -28.03
CA GLN A 246 47.47 53.71 -27.44
C GLN A 246 47.23 53.77 -25.93
N ASN A 247 48.18 53.28 -25.14
CA ASN A 247 48.33 53.67 -23.74
C ASN A 247 49.70 54.34 -23.54
N LYS A 248 49.82 55.59 -23.99
CA LYS A 248 50.53 56.64 -23.24
C LYS A 248 50.38 58.03 -23.87
N LYS A 249 50.39 59.01 -22.95
CA LYS A 249 50.63 60.45 -23.12
C LYS A 249 49.54 61.32 -23.79
N ASN A 250 49.43 62.49 -23.15
CA ASN A 250 48.77 63.73 -23.54
C ASN A 250 47.23 63.71 -23.48
N LYS A 251 46.51 64.43 -22.59
CA LYS A 251 46.67 65.75 -21.91
C LYS A 251 46.09 66.90 -22.75
N LYS A 252 45.10 67.59 -22.17
CA LYS A 252 44.33 68.73 -22.73
C LYS A 252 43.44 68.36 -23.93
N ASP A 253 42.30 69.01 -24.17
CA ASP A 253 41.61 70.13 -23.48
C ASP A 253 40.27 69.64 -22.89
N GLU A 254 39.77 70.02 -21.70
CA GLU A 254 39.55 71.33 -21.03
C GLU A 254 38.14 71.93 -21.31
N GLN A 255 37.42 72.34 -20.24
CA GLN A 255 36.00 72.76 -20.21
C GLN A 255 34.99 71.66 -20.64
N LYS A 256 33.76 71.56 -20.11
CA LYS A 256 32.92 72.36 -19.19
C LYS A 256 31.83 71.41 -18.65
N LYS A 257 31.32 71.41 -17.40
CA LYS A 257 31.55 72.21 -16.18
C LYS A 257 30.95 71.37 -15.00
N ARG A 258 31.67 71.25 -13.87
CA ARG A 258 31.18 71.40 -12.47
C ARG A 258 30.08 70.50 -11.90
N ASP A 259 30.03 70.22 -10.60
CA ASP A 259 31.00 70.37 -9.48
C ASP A 259 30.65 69.27 -8.42
N ASP A 260 31.41 69.26 -7.34
CA ASP A 260 31.33 68.44 -6.10
C ASP A 260 29.89 68.36 -5.47
N ASP A 261 29.58 67.51 -4.46
CA ASP A 261 30.31 67.41 -3.18
C ASP A 261 30.06 66.14 -2.33
N LYS A 262 30.67 66.13 -1.14
CA LYS A 262 31.08 64.96 -0.34
C LYS A 262 30.49 64.97 1.09
N ALA A 263 29.95 63.81 1.48
CA ALA A 263 29.80 63.23 2.84
C ALA A 263 29.42 64.09 4.09
N GLN A 264 28.40 63.56 4.80
CA GLN A 264 28.21 63.54 6.27
C GLN A 264 27.88 64.82 7.07
N HIS A 265 26.83 64.67 7.91
CA HIS A 265 26.59 65.31 9.23
C HIS A 265 26.48 66.86 9.28
N SER A 266 25.58 67.47 10.04
CA SER A 266 24.48 66.98 10.90
C SER A 266 23.55 68.15 11.25
N GLN A 267 22.31 67.88 11.67
CA GLN A 267 21.65 68.74 12.65
C GLN A 267 20.56 68.02 13.46
N GLU A 268 20.73 68.02 14.78
CA GLU A 268 19.66 67.95 15.78
C GLU A 268 18.88 69.29 15.75
N GLU A 269 17.70 69.51 16.31
CA GLU A 269 16.90 68.85 17.37
C GLU A 269 15.38 69.12 17.03
N LYS A 270 14.28 69.00 17.81
CA LYS A 270 13.93 68.72 19.23
C LYS A 270 12.44 68.30 19.32
N GLY A 271 12.06 67.51 20.33
CA GLY A 271 10.64 67.27 20.69
C GLY A 271 10.35 65.80 21.08
N SER A 272 9.61 65.57 22.17
CA SER A 272 9.52 64.27 22.87
C SER A 272 8.14 63.99 23.51
N GLN A 273 8.01 62.84 24.19
CA GLN A 273 6.84 62.24 24.88
C GLN A 273 5.96 61.38 23.93
N GLU A 274 5.73 60.06 24.11
CA GLU A 274 5.26 59.25 25.28
C GLU A 274 3.73 59.41 25.48
N GLU A 275 2.88 58.38 25.70
CA GLU A 275 2.98 56.96 26.13
C GLU A 275 1.86 56.12 25.42
N ASP A 276 1.60 54.79 25.52
CA ASP A 276 2.07 53.65 26.34
C ASP A 276 2.00 52.27 25.57
N SER A 277 1.19 51.26 25.99
CA SER A 277 1.49 49.81 25.84
C SER A 277 0.34 48.77 25.59
N SER A 278 0.73 47.48 25.44
CA SER A 278 0.09 46.22 25.95
C SER A 278 -0.87 45.32 25.10
N ASP A 279 -0.72 43.99 25.34
CA ASP A 279 -1.48 42.75 25.00
C ASP A 279 -1.89 42.39 23.53
N GLU A 280 -1.88 41.15 23.00
CA GLU A 280 -2.30 39.76 23.40
C GLU A 280 -3.82 39.43 23.20
N GLY A 281 -4.17 38.15 22.89
CA GLY A 281 -5.57 37.67 22.94
C GLY A 281 -6.17 36.76 21.82
N VAL A 282 -5.91 35.45 21.87
CA VAL A 282 -6.88 34.32 21.70
C VAL A 282 -7.90 34.23 20.51
N ARG A 283 -7.57 33.38 19.52
CA ARG A 283 -8.32 32.18 18.98
C ARG A 283 -9.89 32.10 18.95
N SER A 284 -10.49 31.84 17.76
CA SER A 284 -11.40 30.70 17.40
C SER A 284 -12.49 31.00 16.31
N ARG A 285 -13.28 29.99 15.90
CA ARG A 285 -14.14 29.91 14.68
C ARG A 285 -15.66 30.19 14.88
N LYS A 286 -16.31 30.89 13.94
CA LYS A 286 -17.43 30.38 13.08
C LYS A 286 -18.00 31.46 12.13
N GLY A 287 -18.57 31.04 10.99
CA GLY A 287 -19.36 31.89 10.09
C GLY A 287 -19.44 31.32 8.67
N GLY A 288 -20.61 31.38 8.03
CA GLY A 288 -20.83 30.95 6.64
C GLY A 288 -21.64 32.00 5.86
N PRO A 289 -21.69 31.94 4.52
CA PRO A 289 -22.34 32.97 3.72
C PRO A 289 -23.83 32.70 3.48
N SER A 290 -24.62 33.77 3.55
CA SER A 290 -25.95 33.86 2.93
C SER A 290 -25.99 35.11 2.04
N GLY A 291 -26.65 35.01 0.89
CA GLY A 291 -26.77 36.09 -0.09
C GLY A 291 -28.13 36.01 -0.76
N ASP A 292 -28.95 37.04 -0.56
CA ASP A 292 -30.39 37.01 -0.80
C ASP A 292 -30.80 38.10 -1.81
N LYS A 293 -31.65 37.78 -2.79
CA LYS A 293 -32.30 38.75 -3.69
C LYS A 293 -33.65 38.25 -4.23
N LYS A 294 -34.67 39.02 -3.85
CA LYS A 294 -36.08 39.10 -4.28
C LYS A 294 -36.28 39.30 -5.81
N ASP A 295 -37.44 39.05 -6.43
CA ASP A 295 -38.79 38.65 -5.94
C ASP A 295 -39.67 38.02 -7.09
N ALA A 296 -40.92 37.63 -6.77
CA ALA A 296 -42.12 37.54 -7.65
C ALA A 296 -42.54 36.24 -8.43
N GLN A 297 -43.41 35.44 -7.76
CA GLN A 297 -44.82 35.15 -8.16
C GLN A 297 -45.20 34.34 -9.45
N LYS A 298 -45.64 33.06 -9.31
CA LYS A 298 -47.08 32.58 -9.31
C LYS A 298 -47.33 31.11 -9.80
N THR A 299 -48.25 30.42 -9.12
CA THR A 299 -49.14 29.31 -9.57
C THR A 299 -48.59 27.91 -9.95
N SER A 300 -49.17 26.89 -9.29
CA SER A 300 -49.10 25.45 -9.62
C SER A 300 -50.09 25.06 -10.76
N PRO A 301 -50.07 23.80 -11.23
CA PRO A 301 -51.04 22.85 -10.65
C PRO A 301 -50.48 21.43 -10.36
N LYS A 302 -51.17 20.74 -9.45
CA LYS A 302 -51.04 19.30 -9.17
C LYS A 302 -52.01 18.53 -10.07
N VAL A 303 -51.59 17.39 -10.62
CA VAL A 303 -52.50 16.38 -11.22
C VAL A 303 -52.23 15.03 -10.57
N GLU A 304 -53.29 14.25 -10.36
CA GLU A 304 -53.28 13.04 -9.55
C GLU A 304 -54.00 11.89 -10.28
N GLY A 305 -53.54 10.66 -10.05
CA GLY A 305 -54.37 9.46 -10.19
C GLY A 305 -54.22 8.66 -11.49
N LYS A 306 -53.83 7.39 -11.32
CA LYS A 306 -54.45 6.27 -12.06
C LYS A 306 -54.35 4.98 -11.26
N LYS A 307 -55.50 4.43 -10.86
CA LYS A 307 -55.62 3.11 -10.22
C LYS A 307 -56.91 2.46 -10.72
N LYS A 308 -56.79 1.25 -11.25
CA LYS A 308 -57.84 0.27 -11.64
C LYS A 308 -59.18 0.80 -12.19
N LYS A 309 -59.50 0.35 -13.41
CA LYS A 309 -60.63 -0.57 -13.55
C LYS A 309 -60.08 -1.96 -13.82
#